data_AF-A0A8J6GF97-F1
#
_entry.id   AF-A0A8J6GF97-F1
#
_cell.length_a   1.000
_cell.length_b   1.000
_cell.length_c   1.000
_cell.angle_alpha   90.00
_cell.angle_beta   90.00
_cell.angle_gamma   90.00
#
_symmetry.space_group_name_H-M   'P 1'
#
loop_
_entity.id
_entity.type
_entity.pdbx_description
1 polymer ?
#
loop_
_entity_poly.entity_id
_entity_poly.type
_entity_poly.pdbx_seq_one_letter_code
_entity_poly.pdbx_strand_id
1 'polypeptide(L)'
;MLPRLVCISDYEEHARSVLQKSVYDYYKSGANYQETLADNIRAFSRWKLYPRMLRNVADIDLSTSVLGQRVSMPICVGATAMQCMAHVDGELATVRACQTMGTGMMLSSWATSSIEEVAEAGPEALRWMQLYIYKDREVSRQLVKRAEQTGYKAIFVTVDTPYLGNRFDDVRNRFKLPPQLRMKNFETNDLAFSPKRNYGDNSGLAEYVAQAIDPSLSWDDIKWLRRLTSLPIVVKGILRGDDAREAVKHGVDGILVSNHGARQLDGVPATIDALPEIVEAVEGKVEVFLDGGVRKGTDVLKALALGAKAVFVGRPIIWGLAFQGEKGVQDVLEILKEEFRLAMGLSGSLENKRYQGELNLQLALYLWLRGPALLHWWIYSEPSYLTFSFDKPISEVFVSKRTLMVARSDLFSPRAGPWSLGPSVPHSPHFYSYCLALNSGTLFDFPVQAKPVDSDSRMSLEFTHTAHSPPPFFGSPWSFVTSSPACAVTRVF
;
A
#
# COMPACT_ATOMS: atom_id res chain seq x y z
N MET A 1 -2.12 37.13 1.10
CA MET A 1 -0.73 36.63 0.99
C MET A 1 -0.67 35.66 -0.18
N LEU A 2 0.43 35.65 -0.94
CA LEU A 2 0.66 34.62 -1.96
C LEU A 2 0.69 33.22 -1.28
N PRO A 3 0.09 32.18 -1.87
CA PRO A 3 0.15 30.83 -1.31
C PRO A 3 1.61 30.37 -1.21
N ARG A 4 2.04 29.95 -0.01
CA ARG A 4 3.32 29.29 0.21
C ARG A 4 3.06 27.81 0.41
N LEU A 5 3.08 27.05 -0.68
CA LEU A 5 2.86 25.60 -0.67
C LEU A 5 4.23 24.91 -0.55
N VAL A 6 4.42 24.11 0.49
CA VAL A 6 5.73 23.48 0.81
C VAL A 6 5.66 21.97 0.87
N CYS A 7 4.45 21.40 0.96
CA CYS A 7 4.22 19.97 0.93
C CYS A 7 2.93 19.62 0.16
N ILE A 8 2.75 18.33 -0.14
CA ILE A 8 1.66 17.87 -1.01
C ILE A 8 0.25 18.14 -0.43
N SER A 9 0.09 18.15 0.89
CA SER A 9 -1.20 18.49 1.51
C SER A 9 -1.60 19.95 1.27
N ASP A 10 -0.63 20.87 1.17
CA ASP A 10 -0.92 22.30 0.91
C ASP A 10 -1.56 22.48 -0.48
N TYR A 11 -1.12 21.68 -1.45
CA TYR A 11 -1.71 21.65 -2.80
C TYR A 11 -3.15 21.10 -2.77
N GLU A 12 -3.43 20.10 -1.94
CA GLU A 12 -4.80 19.58 -1.78
C GLU A 12 -5.73 20.63 -1.15
N GLU A 13 -5.25 21.35 -0.13
CA GLU A 13 -5.98 22.46 0.49
C GLU A 13 -6.21 23.61 -0.50
N HIS A 14 -5.19 23.98 -1.27
CA HIS A 14 -5.33 24.98 -2.33
C HIS A 14 -6.36 24.53 -3.38
N ALA A 15 -6.23 23.31 -3.90
CA ALA A 15 -7.15 22.74 -4.88
C ALA A 15 -8.60 22.75 -4.38
N ARG A 16 -8.82 22.44 -3.09
CA ARG A 16 -10.13 22.51 -2.45
C ARG A 16 -10.74 23.91 -2.46
N SER A 17 -9.91 24.94 -2.37
CA SER A 17 -10.36 26.33 -2.32
C SER A 17 -10.67 26.93 -3.70
N VAL A 18 -10.11 26.37 -4.78
CA VAL A 18 -10.25 26.92 -6.14
C VAL A 18 -11.12 26.06 -7.07
N LEU A 19 -11.18 24.75 -6.86
CA LEU A 19 -11.99 23.86 -7.70
C LEU A 19 -13.47 23.94 -7.33
N GLN A 20 -14.33 23.77 -8.36
CA GLN A 20 -15.76 23.56 -8.12
C GLN A 20 -15.96 22.31 -7.25
N LYS A 21 -16.90 22.38 -6.31
CA LYS A 21 -17.16 21.30 -5.34
C LYS A 21 -17.30 19.92 -5.98
N SER A 22 -18.10 19.79 -7.03
CA SER A 22 -18.31 18.51 -7.73
C SER A 22 -17.02 17.97 -8.36
N VAL A 23 -16.14 18.83 -8.85
CA VAL A 23 -14.84 18.46 -9.42
C VAL A 23 -13.86 18.06 -8.32
N TYR A 24 -13.76 18.85 -7.25
CA TYR A 24 -12.90 18.51 -6.11
C TYR A 24 -13.31 17.17 -5.49
N ASP A 25 -14.61 16.99 -5.21
CA ASP A 25 -15.14 15.76 -4.62
C ASP A 25 -14.90 14.56 -5.54
N TYR A 26 -15.09 14.71 -6.86
CA TYR A 26 -14.79 13.65 -7.83
C TYR A 26 -13.34 13.15 -7.71
N TYR A 27 -12.37 14.06 -7.58
CA TYR A 27 -10.97 13.69 -7.44
C TYR A 27 -10.62 13.17 -6.05
N LYS A 28 -11.10 13.84 -5.01
CA LYS A 28 -10.78 13.53 -3.61
C LYS A 28 -11.38 12.20 -3.17
N SER A 29 -12.62 11.91 -3.56
CA SER A 29 -13.40 10.87 -2.89
C SER A 29 -12.87 9.45 -3.13
N GLY A 30 -13.12 8.61 -2.13
CA GLY A 30 -12.98 7.16 -2.19
C GLY A 30 -14.34 6.48 -2.38
N ALA A 31 -14.35 5.16 -2.32
CA ALA A 31 -15.60 4.38 -2.32
C ALA A 31 -16.25 4.38 -0.94
N ASN A 32 -17.59 4.34 -0.90
CA ASN A 32 -18.43 4.17 0.27
C ASN A 32 -18.02 5.07 1.46
N TYR A 33 -17.60 4.45 2.57
CA TYR A 33 -17.24 5.13 3.81
C TYR A 33 -15.78 5.61 3.83
N GLN A 34 -15.03 5.32 2.77
CA GLN A 34 -13.65 5.78 2.53
C GLN A 34 -12.68 5.26 3.60
N GLU A 35 -12.92 4.05 4.11
CA GLU A 35 -12.05 3.40 5.10
C GLU A 35 -10.67 3.11 4.52
N THR A 36 -10.63 2.51 3.34
CA THR A 36 -9.38 2.23 2.61
C THR A 36 -8.68 3.53 2.20
N LEU A 37 -9.43 4.62 1.94
CA LEU A 37 -8.84 5.90 1.58
C LEU A 37 -8.02 6.47 2.73
N ALA A 38 -8.59 6.46 3.94
CA ALA A 38 -7.89 6.85 5.14
C ALA A 38 -6.74 5.89 5.45
N ASP A 39 -6.95 4.58 5.29
CA ASP A 39 -5.93 3.59 5.62
C ASP A 39 -4.72 3.61 4.68
N ASN A 40 -4.91 3.89 3.40
CA ASN A 40 -3.81 4.10 2.44
C ASN A 40 -2.78 5.13 2.93
N ILE A 41 -3.21 6.15 3.69
CA ILE A 41 -2.30 7.14 4.27
C ILE A 41 -1.81 6.68 5.66
N ARG A 42 -2.71 6.18 6.51
CA ARG A 42 -2.37 5.76 7.89
C ARG A 42 -1.37 4.59 7.91
N ALA A 43 -1.43 3.69 6.94
CA ALA A 43 -0.57 2.52 6.85
C ALA A 43 0.91 2.89 6.74
N PHE A 44 1.26 3.88 5.92
CA PHE A 44 2.64 4.37 5.85
C PHE A 44 3.18 4.80 7.22
N SER A 45 2.34 5.35 8.11
CA SER A 45 2.75 5.74 9.45
C SER A 45 3.01 4.56 10.41
N ARG A 46 2.44 3.38 10.14
CA ARG A 46 2.69 2.13 10.90
C ARG A 46 4.07 1.54 10.59
N TRP A 47 4.55 1.71 9.36
CA TRP A 47 5.89 1.31 8.94
C TRP A 47 6.94 2.33 9.40
N LYS A 48 7.84 1.92 10.30
CA LYS A 48 8.91 2.77 10.85
C LYS A 48 10.23 2.54 10.14
N LEU A 49 10.97 3.62 9.92
CA LEU A 49 12.29 3.62 9.28
C LEU A 49 13.39 3.47 10.34
N TYR A 50 14.38 2.63 10.06
CA TYR A 50 15.55 2.41 10.92
C TYR A 50 16.80 2.94 10.19
N PRO A 51 17.12 4.24 10.36
CA PRO A 51 18.20 4.88 9.62
C PRO A 51 19.58 4.33 10.04
N ARG A 52 20.50 4.24 9.07
CA ARG A 52 21.92 3.98 9.34
C ARG A 52 22.71 5.28 9.37
N MET A 53 23.48 5.46 10.43
CA MET A 53 24.30 6.66 10.63
C MET A 53 25.66 6.53 9.94
N LEU A 54 26.29 7.67 9.64
CA LEU A 54 27.68 7.76 9.16
C LEU A 54 27.96 7.01 7.85
N ARG A 55 27.06 7.11 6.86
CA ARG A 55 27.15 6.39 5.56
C ARG A 55 27.68 7.19 4.37
N ASN A 56 28.20 8.41 4.60
CA ASN A 56 28.63 9.37 3.57
C ASN A 56 27.60 9.54 2.43
N VAL A 57 26.59 10.37 2.66
CA VAL A 57 25.47 10.63 1.72
C VAL A 57 25.67 11.92 0.92
N ALA A 58 26.92 12.28 0.62
CA ALA A 58 27.23 13.51 -0.13
C ALA A 58 26.64 13.47 -1.55
N ASP A 59 26.72 12.31 -2.21
CA ASP A 59 26.24 12.08 -3.57
C ASP A 59 25.13 11.02 -3.56
N ILE A 60 23.88 11.45 -3.76
CA ILE A 60 22.70 10.57 -3.74
C ILE A 60 22.16 10.44 -5.18
N ASP A 61 22.19 9.23 -5.72
CA ASP A 61 21.56 8.93 -7.02
C ASP A 61 20.14 8.37 -6.81
N LEU A 62 19.14 9.13 -7.26
CA LEU A 62 17.74 8.73 -7.22
C LEU A 62 17.34 7.88 -8.44
N SER A 63 18.13 7.90 -9.51
CA SER A 63 17.69 7.44 -10.81
C SER A 63 17.58 5.91 -10.89
N THR A 64 16.50 5.44 -11.52
CA THR A 64 16.18 4.01 -11.64
C THR A 64 15.70 3.69 -13.05
N SER A 65 15.15 2.50 -13.27
CA SER A 65 14.48 2.12 -14.50
C SER A 65 13.05 1.66 -14.19
N VAL A 66 12.14 1.81 -15.14
CA VAL A 66 10.81 1.21 -15.12
C VAL A 66 10.64 0.49 -16.45
N LEU A 67 10.49 -0.83 -16.43
CA LEU A 67 10.35 -1.68 -17.61
C LEU A 67 11.49 -1.45 -18.63
N GLY A 68 12.71 -1.34 -18.12
CA GLY A 68 13.92 -1.07 -18.91
C GLY A 68 14.15 0.39 -19.35
N GLN A 69 13.19 1.30 -19.12
CA GLN A 69 13.32 2.72 -19.46
C GLN A 69 13.89 3.52 -18.29
N ARG A 70 14.92 4.34 -18.49
CA ARG A 70 15.54 5.15 -17.43
C ARG A 70 14.57 6.25 -16.97
N VAL A 71 14.53 6.48 -15.65
CA VAL A 71 13.83 7.62 -15.02
C VAL A 71 14.73 8.27 -13.97
N SER A 72 14.57 9.57 -13.76
CA SER A 72 15.40 10.38 -12.85
C SER A 72 15.17 10.06 -11.37
N MET A 73 14.02 9.45 -11.05
CA MET A 73 13.58 9.10 -9.70
C MET A 73 12.53 7.98 -9.75
N PRO A 74 12.33 7.19 -8.69
CA PRO A 74 11.36 6.09 -8.64
C PRO A 74 9.93 6.58 -8.36
N ILE A 75 9.57 7.76 -8.88
CA ILE A 75 8.31 8.45 -8.65
C ILE A 75 7.74 8.82 -10.01
N CYS A 76 6.64 8.18 -10.39
CA CYS A 76 5.98 8.34 -11.68
C CYS A 76 4.56 8.88 -11.51
N VAL A 77 3.99 9.41 -12.59
CA VAL A 77 2.61 9.91 -12.59
C VAL A 77 1.64 8.78 -12.92
N GLY A 78 0.69 8.52 -12.01
CA GLY A 78 -0.37 7.54 -12.20
C GLY A 78 -1.53 8.07 -13.03
N ALA A 79 -2.28 7.17 -13.68
CA ALA A 79 -3.44 7.52 -14.49
C ALA A 79 -4.57 8.12 -13.64
N THR A 80 -4.86 9.40 -13.88
CA THR A 80 -6.05 10.10 -13.39
C THR A 80 -6.84 10.63 -14.58
N ALA A 81 -8.12 10.28 -14.64
CA ALA A 81 -9.00 10.66 -15.74
C ALA A 81 -9.37 12.15 -15.71
N MET A 82 -9.63 12.70 -16.90
CA MET A 82 -10.32 13.98 -17.12
C MET A 82 -9.61 15.21 -16.54
N GLN A 83 -8.28 15.29 -16.68
CA GLN A 83 -7.44 16.29 -16.01
C GLN A 83 -7.78 17.73 -16.40
N CYS A 84 -8.40 17.96 -17.56
CA CYS A 84 -8.84 19.29 -17.98
C CYS A 84 -9.93 19.91 -17.06
N MET A 85 -10.54 19.13 -16.16
CA MET A 85 -11.40 19.70 -15.12
C MET A 85 -10.62 20.43 -14.03
N ALA A 86 -9.32 20.11 -13.86
CA ALA A 86 -8.46 20.73 -12.86
C ALA A 86 -7.71 21.96 -13.40
N HIS A 87 -7.29 21.91 -14.66
CA HIS A 87 -6.63 23.01 -15.36
C HIS A 87 -6.85 22.89 -16.86
N VAL A 88 -6.92 23.99 -17.61
CA VAL A 88 -7.27 23.97 -19.04
C VAL A 88 -6.35 23.07 -19.88
N ASP A 89 -5.05 23.05 -19.55
CA ASP A 89 -4.04 22.23 -20.25
C ASP A 89 -4.04 20.75 -19.84
N GLY A 90 -4.71 20.38 -18.74
CA GLY A 90 -4.90 18.99 -18.28
C GLY A 90 -3.70 18.08 -18.47
N GLU A 91 -3.89 17.01 -19.26
CA GLU A 91 -2.88 15.99 -19.53
C GLU A 91 -1.64 16.53 -20.28
N LEU A 92 -1.78 17.62 -21.05
CA LEU A 92 -0.67 18.24 -21.78
C LEU A 92 0.30 18.94 -20.83
N ALA A 93 -0.23 19.61 -19.80
CA ALA A 93 0.59 20.18 -18.72
C ALA A 93 1.32 19.07 -17.95
N THR A 94 0.62 17.97 -17.66
CA THR A 94 1.20 16.84 -16.92
C THR A 94 2.35 16.17 -17.67
N VAL A 95 2.20 15.94 -18.98
CA VAL A 95 3.25 15.27 -19.76
C VAL A 95 4.50 16.13 -19.91
N ARG A 96 4.35 17.45 -20.11
CA ARG A 96 5.47 18.39 -20.19
C ARG A 96 6.23 18.45 -18.86
N ALA A 97 5.52 18.51 -17.74
CA ALA A 97 6.14 18.44 -16.43
C ALA A 97 6.90 17.12 -16.21
N CYS A 98 6.34 15.98 -16.65
CA CYS A 98 7.03 14.69 -16.59
C CYS A 98 8.30 14.66 -17.45
N GLN A 99 8.26 15.26 -18.65
CA GLN A 99 9.42 15.42 -19.53
C GLN A 99 10.53 16.22 -18.84
N THR A 100 10.20 17.40 -18.29
CA THR A 100 11.13 18.26 -17.54
C THR A 100 11.73 17.53 -16.34
N MET A 101 10.91 16.76 -15.62
CA MET A 101 11.36 16.00 -14.46
C MET A 101 12.11 14.71 -14.81
N GLY A 102 12.13 14.30 -16.08
CA GLY A 102 12.75 13.04 -16.53
C GLY A 102 12.10 11.81 -15.90
N THR A 103 10.78 11.83 -15.69
CA THR A 103 10.01 10.68 -15.17
C THR A 103 8.88 10.31 -16.14
N GLY A 104 8.20 9.19 -15.86
CA GLY A 104 7.13 8.69 -16.72
C GLY A 104 5.73 9.13 -16.33
N MET A 105 4.88 9.29 -17.35
CA MET A 105 3.45 9.56 -17.24
C MET A 105 2.63 8.36 -17.71
N MET A 106 1.73 7.87 -16.86
CA MET A 106 0.69 6.93 -17.25
C MET A 106 -0.58 7.69 -17.65
N LEU A 107 -0.90 7.74 -18.95
CA LEU A 107 -2.10 8.37 -19.48
C LEU A 107 -3.34 7.51 -19.22
N SER A 108 -4.44 8.12 -18.81
CA SER A 108 -5.73 7.44 -18.63
C SER A 108 -6.41 7.17 -19.97
N SER A 109 -7.07 6.00 -20.12
CA SER A 109 -8.03 5.78 -21.23
C SER A 109 -9.10 6.88 -21.29
N TRP A 110 -9.53 7.41 -20.13
CA TRP A 110 -10.53 8.46 -19.99
C TRP A 110 -9.92 9.88 -19.89
N ALA A 111 -8.82 10.11 -20.59
CA ALA A 111 -8.17 11.42 -20.64
C ALA A 111 -9.00 12.45 -21.44
N THR A 112 -8.88 13.72 -21.05
CA THR A 112 -9.43 14.88 -21.77
C THR A 112 -8.50 15.42 -22.87
N SER A 113 -7.33 14.81 -23.01
CA SER A 113 -6.44 14.90 -24.18
C SER A 113 -6.29 13.51 -24.80
N SER A 114 -6.18 13.45 -26.12
CA SER A 114 -5.98 12.21 -26.86
C SER A 114 -4.55 11.66 -26.68
N ILE A 115 -4.38 10.37 -26.96
CA ILE A 115 -3.08 9.69 -27.03
C ILE A 115 -2.06 10.49 -27.85
N GLU A 116 -2.48 10.99 -29.03
CA GLU A 116 -1.67 11.75 -29.98
C GLU A 116 -1.33 13.15 -29.46
N GLU A 117 -2.30 13.91 -28.95
CA GLU A 117 -2.06 15.27 -28.41
C GLU A 117 -1.05 15.22 -27.25
N VAL A 118 -1.14 14.20 -26.38
CA VAL A 118 -0.20 14.01 -25.28
C VAL A 118 1.19 13.61 -25.80
N ALA A 119 1.25 12.81 -26.86
CA ALA A 119 2.51 12.46 -27.50
C ALA A 119 3.21 13.66 -28.15
N GLU A 120 2.43 14.53 -28.80
CA GLU A 120 2.93 15.76 -29.42
C GLU A 120 3.39 16.78 -28.37
N ALA A 121 2.66 16.90 -27.25
CA ALA A 121 3.02 17.83 -26.19
C ALA A 121 4.27 17.42 -25.39
N GLY A 122 4.56 16.12 -25.31
CA GLY A 122 5.71 15.56 -24.60
C GLY A 122 6.40 14.46 -25.42
N PRO A 123 7.04 14.82 -26.56
CA PRO A 123 7.58 13.84 -27.50
C PRO A 123 8.67 12.97 -26.86
N GLU A 124 9.51 13.56 -26.01
CA GLU A 124 10.61 12.88 -25.32
C GLU A 124 10.20 12.34 -23.93
N ALA A 125 8.98 12.63 -23.48
CA ALA A 125 8.48 12.12 -22.22
C ALA A 125 8.30 10.60 -22.28
N LEU A 126 8.74 9.90 -21.22
CA LEU A 126 8.37 8.51 -21.04
C LEU A 126 6.87 8.40 -20.77
N ARG A 127 6.14 7.70 -21.64
CA ARG A 127 4.68 7.60 -21.59
C ARG A 127 4.22 6.15 -21.60
N TRP A 128 3.23 5.86 -20.78
CA TRP A 128 2.52 4.58 -20.72
C TRP A 128 1.02 4.79 -20.83
N MET A 129 0.31 3.82 -21.37
CA MET A 129 -1.15 3.91 -21.55
C MET A 129 -1.83 3.02 -20.52
N GLN A 130 -2.64 3.61 -19.64
CA GLN A 130 -3.60 2.84 -18.86
C GLN A 130 -4.74 2.41 -19.79
N LEU A 131 -5.12 1.14 -19.70
CA LEU A 131 -6.16 0.53 -20.51
C LEU A 131 -7.24 -0.09 -19.64
N TYR A 132 -8.50 0.15 -20.00
CA TYR A 132 -9.60 -0.75 -19.69
C TYR A 132 -9.90 -1.65 -20.89
N ILE A 133 -10.32 -2.89 -20.63
CA ILE A 133 -10.86 -3.75 -21.68
C ILE A 133 -12.36 -3.46 -21.79
N TYR A 134 -12.75 -2.88 -22.93
CA TYR A 134 -14.12 -2.48 -23.24
C TYR A 134 -14.90 -3.66 -23.80
N LYS A 135 -16.24 -3.64 -23.66
CA LYS A 135 -17.13 -4.66 -24.25
C LYS A 135 -16.89 -4.79 -25.75
N ASP A 136 -16.76 -3.65 -26.44
CA ASP A 136 -16.26 -3.61 -27.80
C ASP A 136 -14.73 -3.75 -27.79
N ARG A 137 -14.24 -4.96 -28.09
CA ARG A 137 -12.81 -5.26 -28.14
C ARG A 137 -12.08 -4.49 -29.25
N GLU A 138 -12.78 -4.00 -30.28
CA GLU A 138 -12.15 -3.18 -31.32
C GLU A 138 -11.75 -1.80 -30.76
N VAL A 139 -12.53 -1.22 -29.85
CA VAL A 139 -12.16 0.01 -29.15
C VAL A 139 -10.86 -0.18 -28.36
N SER A 140 -10.78 -1.24 -27.55
CA SER A 140 -9.54 -1.58 -26.85
C SER A 140 -8.38 -1.82 -27.81
N ARG A 141 -8.62 -2.48 -28.95
CA ARG A 141 -7.61 -2.72 -29.98
C ARG A 141 -7.06 -1.42 -30.56
N GLN A 142 -7.93 -0.47 -30.87
CA GLN A 142 -7.55 0.82 -31.44
C GLN A 142 -6.73 1.66 -30.45
N LEU A 143 -7.09 1.67 -29.16
CA LEU A 143 -6.31 2.36 -28.13
C LEU A 143 -4.88 1.82 -28.03
N VAL A 144 -4.73 0.49 -28.02
CA VAL A 144 -3.41 -0.17 -27.97
C VAL A 144 -2.58 0.18 -29.20
N LYS A 145 -3.16 0.08 -30.41
CA LYS A 145 -2.45 0.41 -31.65
C LYS A 145 -2.03 1.88 -31.71
N ARG A 146 -2.91 2.80 -31.29
CA ARG A 146 -2.58 4.24 -31.24
C ARG A 146 -1.45 4.52 -30.25
N ALA A 147 -1.48 3.88 -29.08
CA ALA A 147 -0.39 3.98 -28.11
C ALA A 147 0.95 3.48 -28.68
N GLU A 148 0.97 2.33 -29.37
CA GLU A 148 2.15 1.81 -30.05
C GLU A 148 2.67 2.79 -31.12
N GLN A 149 1.77 3.27 -31.99
CA GLN A 149 2.11 4.18 -33.09
C GLN A 149 2.65 5.54 -32.63
N THR A 150 2.26 5.99 -31.45
CA THR A 150 2.69 7.27 -30.86
C THR A 150 3.81 7.14 -29.83
N GLY A 151 4.43 5.96 -29.76
CA GLY A 151 5.67 5.72 -29.02
C GLY A 151 5.50 5.48 -27.52
N TYR A 152 4.29 5.19 -27.04
CA TYR A 152 4.08 4.77 -25.65
C TYR A 152 4.81 3.45 -25.39
N LYS A 153 5.32 3.27 -24.17
CA LYS A 153 6.30 2.23 -23.84
C LYS A 153 5.75 1.03 -23.06
N ALA A 154 4.48 1.06 -22.66
CA ALA A 154 3.81 -0.04 -21.96
C ALA A 154 2.30 0.18 -21.91
N ILE A 155 1.56 -0.92 -21.70
CA ILE A 155 0.14 -0.93 -21.39
C ILE A 155 -0.06 -1.32 -19.93
N PHE A 156 -0.74 -0.48 -19.16
CA PHE A 156 -1.15 -0.77 -17.79
C PHE A 156 -2.63 -1.14 -17.79
N VAL A 157 -2.93 -2.44 -17.88
CA VAL A 157 -4.30 -2.94 -17.91
C VAL A 157 -4.90 -2.93 -16.51
N THR A 158 -6.01 -2.23 -16.34
CA THR A 158 -6.69 -2.10 -15.04
C THR A 158 -7.69 -3.25 -14.87
N VAL A 159 -7.53 -4.04 -13.80
CA VAL A 159 -8.34 -5.25 -13.56
C VAL A 159 -9.27 -5.15 -12.33
N ASP A 160 -9.22 -4.04 -11.60
CA ASP A 160 -10.01 -3.80 -10.38
C ASP A 160 -11.32 -3.03 -10.59
N THR A 161 -11.73 -2.84 -11.86
CA THR A 161 -12.93 -2.07 -12.25
C THR A 161 -13.84 -2.83 -13.22
N PRO A 162 -14.36 -4.02 -12.88
CA PRO A 162 -15.45 -4.64 -13.66
C PRO A 162 -16.73 -3.79 -13.60
N TYR A 163 -16.94 -3.11 -12.46
CA TYR A 163 -17.93 -2.05 -12.25
C TYR A 163 -17.26 -0.89 -11.52
N LEU A 164 -17.85 0.31 -11.59
CA LEU A 164 -17.32 1.46 -10.86
C LEU A 164 -17.66 1.35 -9.36
N GLY A 165 -16.68 1.61 -8.50
CA GLY A 165 -16.93 1.76 -7.07
C GLY A 165 -17.90 2.90 -6.76
N ASN A 166 -18.71 2.71 -5.71
CA ASN A 166 -19.74 3.67 -5.32
C ASN A 166 -19.13 4.86 -4.57
N ARG A 167 -19.05 6.03 -5.21
CA ARG A 167 -18.48 7.25 -4.62
C ARG A 167 -19.65 8.16 -4.23
N PHE A 168 -19.96 8.24 -2.94
CA PHE A 168 -21.17 8.92 -2.48
C PHE A 168 -21.24 10.39 -2.92
N ASP A 169 -20.12 11.11 -2.97
CA ASP A 169 -20.14 12.51 -3.39
C ASP A 169 -20.41 12.68 -4.89
N ASP A 170 -19.98 11.74 -5.74
CA ASP A 170 -20.33 11.77 -7.16
C ASP A 170 -21.83 11.57 -7.36
N VAL A 171 -22.46 10.71 -6.55
CA VAL A 171 -23.92 10.50 -6.56
C VAL A 171 -24.65 11.75 -6.05
N ARG A 172 -24.23 12.30 -4.91
CA ARG A 172 -24.83 13.53 -4.33
C ARG A 172 -24.72 14.72 -5.27
N ASN A 173 -23.59 14.85 -5.94
CA ASN A 173 -23.32 15.95 -6.87
C ASN A 173 -23.83 15.70 -8.29
N ARG A 174 -24.40 14.51 -8.57
CA ARG A 174 -24.79 14.04 -9.91
C ARG A 174 -23.67 14.28 -10.93
N PHE A 175 -22.49 13.75 -10.59
CA PHE A 175 -21.26 14.06 -11.30
C PHE A 175 -21.39 13.79 -12.79
N LYS A 176 -20.99 14.79 -13.58
CA LYS A 176 -20.88 14.77 -15.03
C LYS A 176 -19.73 15.65 -15.46
N LEU A 177 -19.24 15.39 -16.66
CA LEU A 177 -18.19 16.17 -17.27
C LEU A 177 -18.67 17.60 -17.59
N PRO A 178 -17.83 18.65 -17.43
CA PRO A 178 -18.16 19.99 -17.90
C PRO A 178 -18.51 20.04 -19.40
N PRO A 179 -19.45 20.89 -19.83
CA PRO A 179 -20.03 20.86 -21.18
C PRO A 179 -19.03 21.04 -22.33
N GLN A 180 -17.88 21.66 -22.06
CA GLN A 180 -16.81 21.91 -23.02
C GLN A 180 -15.78 20.79 -23.13
N LEU A 181 -15.78 19.82 -22.22
CA LEU A 181 -14.77 18.75 -22.18
C LEU A 181 -15.35 17.43 -22.71
N ARG A 182 -14.52 16.49 -23.18
CA ARG A 182 -14.91 15.12 -23.56
C ARG A 182 -13.74 14.17 -23.29
N MET A 183 -13.99 12.86 -23.21
CA MET A 183 -12.92 11.86 -23.25
C MET A 183 -12.40 11.74 -24.68
N LYS A 184 -11.25 12.36 -24.98
CA LYS A 184 -10.77 12.58 -26.36
C LYS A 184 -10.20 11.35 -27.06
N ASN A 185 -10.05 10.24 -26.34
CA ASN A 185 -9.63 8.98 -26.95
C ASN A 185 -10.75 8.28 -27.72
N PHE A 186 -12.00 8.74 -27.61
CA PHE A 186 -13.16 8.09 -28.22
C PHE A 186 -13.89 9.03 -29.19
N GLU A 187 -14.28 8.50 -30.34
CA GLU A 187 -14.95 9.28 -31.39
C GLU A 187 -16.45 9.44 -31.15
N THR A 188 -17.12 8.41 -30.65
CA THR A 188 -18.58 8.43 -30.46
C THR A 188 -18.96 9.19 -29.19
N ASN A 189 -20.07 9.95 -29.24
CA ASN A 189 -20.56 10.72 -28.08
C ASN A 189 -20.79 9.85 -26.83
N ASP A 190 -21.18 8.59 -27.04
CA ASP A 190 -21.46 7.61 -25.99
C ASP A 190 -20.19 7.17 -25.27
N LEU A 191 -19.13 6.88 -26.03
CA LEU A 191 -17.83 6.49 -25.47
C LEU A 191 -17.00 7.69 -24.99
N ALA A 192 -17.26 8.89 -25.54
CA ALA A 192 -16.60 10.14 -25.19
C ALA A 192 -17.14 10.80 -23.90
N PHE A 193 -18.06 10.12 -23.20
CA PHE A 193 -18.74 10.60 -21.99
C PHE A 193 -19.34 12.01 -22.17
N SER A 194 -20.06 12.22 -23.28
CA SER A 194 -20.63 13.52 -23.62
C SER A 194 -21.71 13.96 -22.60
N PRO A 195 -21.57 15.11 -21.91
CA PRO A 195 -22.55 15.62 -20.94
C PRO A 195 -23.89 16.03 -21.53
N LYS A 196 -24.05 15.96 -22.86
CA LYS A 196 -25.33 16.12 -23.56
C LYS A 196 -26.18 14.84 -23.52
N ARG A 197 -25.59 13.71 -23.17
CA ARG A 197 -26.29 12.43 -23.02
C ARG A 197 -26.90 12.34 -21.62
N ASN A 198 -28.03 11.63 -21.52
CA ASN A 198 -28.63 11.30 -20.24
C ASN A 198 -27.88 10.11 -19.62
N TYR A 199 -27.16 10.34 -18.53
CA TYR A 199 -26.54 9.31 -17.69
C TYR A 199 -27.27 9.20 -16.34
N GLY A 200 -28.60 9.27 -16.41
CA GLY A 200 -29.51 9.09 -15.29
C GLY A 200 -29.33 10.09 -14.15
N ASP A 201 -29.93 9.78 -13.01
CA ASP A 201 -30.03 10.68 -11.85
C ASP A 201 -28.93 10.45 -10.79
N ASN A 202 -28.04 9.48 -11.01
CA ASN A 202 -26.94 9.11 -10.12
C ASN A 202 -25.60 9.72 -10.57
N SER A 203 -24.47 9.05 -10.29
CA SER A 203 -23.17 9.40 -10.88
C SER A 203 -23.16 8.99 -12.35
N GLY A 204 -23.03 9.96 -13.26
CA GLY A 204 -23.02 9.66 -14.69
C GLY A 204 -21.84 8.77 -15.11
N LEU A 205 -20.71 8.86 -14.38
CA LEU A 205 -19.55 8.00 -14.63
C LEU A 205 -19.84 6.52 -14.31
N ALA A 206 -20.65 6.25 -13.28
CA ALA A 206 -21.03 4.88 -12.95
C ALA A 206 -21.86 4.25 -14.08
N GLU A 207 -22.78 5.02 -14.65
CA GLU A 207 -23.59 4.57 -15.78
C GLU A 207 -22.76 4.36 -17.05
N TYR A 208 -21.82 5.28 -17.34
CA TYR A 208 -20.86 5.13 -18.43
C TYR A 208 -20.09 3.80 -18.31
N VAL A 209 -19.55 3.51 -17.13
CA VAL A 209 -18.77 2.27 -16.89
C VAL A 209 -19.62 1.03 -17.09
N ALA A 210 -20.84 1.01 -16.53
CA ALA A 210 -21.74 -0.13 -16.69
C ALA A 210 -22.09 -0.42 -18.16
N GLN A 211 -22.11 0.62 -19.01
CA GLN A 211 -22.37 0.48 -20.43
C GLN A 211 -21.13 0.06 -21.22
N ALA A 212 -19.97 0.67 -20.96
CA ALA A 212 -18.78 0.58 -21.81
C ALA A 212 -17.77 -0.50 -21.38
N ILE A 213 -17.59 -0.73 -20.08
CA ILE A 213 -16.57 -1.64 -19.54
C ILE A 213 -17.13 -3.06 -19.45
N ASP A 214 -16.30 -4.05 -19.77
CA ASP A 214 -16.69 -5.44 -19.73
C ASP A 214 -16.55 -6.02 -18.31
N PRO A 215 -17.63 -6.45 -17.64
CA PRO A 215 -17.54 -7.11 -16.35
C PRO A 215 -17.19 -8.60 -16.43
N SER A 216 -17.17 -9.19 -17.63
CA SER A 216 -16.92 -10.62 -17.85
C SER A 216 -15.43 -10.98 -17.98
N LEU A 217 -14.54 -10.01 -17.76
CA LEU A 217 -13.10 -10.20 -17.91
C LEU A 217 -12.58 -11.33 -17.04
N SER A 218 -11.68 -12.10 -17.64
CA SER A 218 -10.96 -13.19 -17.00
C SER A 218 -9.47 -13.14 -17.38
N TRP A 219 -8.67 -14.06 -16.84
CA TRP A 219 -7.27 -14.18 -17.21
C TRP A 219 -7.06 -14.52 -18.71
N ASP A 220 -8.06 -15.07 -19.39
CA ASP A 220 -7.98 -15.29 -20.85
C ASP A 220 -7.96 -13.97 -21.64
N ASP A 221 -8.54 -12.89 -21.12
CA ASP A 221 -8.47 -11.56 -21.71
C ASP A 221 -7.05 -10.96 -21.58
N ILE A 222 -6.29 -11.34 -20.55
CA ILE A 222 -4.86 -11.01 -20.46
C ILE A 222 -4.07 -11.74 -21.54
N LYS A 223 -4.38 -13.02 -21.83
CA LYS A 223 -3.78 -13.73 -22.97
C LYS A 223 -4.13 -13.06 -24.30
N TRP A 224 -5.37 -12.62 -24.47
CA TRP A 224 -5.79 -11.87 -25.65
C TRP A 224 -4.98 -10.58 -25.81
N LEU A 225 -4.85 -9.79 -24.75
CA LEU A 225 -4.07 -8.55 -24.77
C LEU A 225 -2.58 -8.83 -25.06
N ARG A 226 -2.01 -9.87 -24.45
CA ARG A 226 -0.62 -10.30 -24.70
C ARG A 226 -0.38 -10.69 -26.16
N ARG A 227 -1.35 -11.31 -26.83
CA ARG A 227 -1.29 -11.62 -28.28
C ARG A 227 -1.48 -10.39 -29.16
N LEU A 228 -2.14 -9.35 -28.64
CA LEU A 228 -2.48 -8.16 -29.40
C LEU A 228 -1.30 -7.19 -29.54
N THR A 229 -0.44 -7.07 -28.51
CA THR A 229 0.66 -6.10 -28.48
C THR A 229 1.97 -6.74 -28.04
N SER A 230 3.09 -6.20 -28.53
CA SER A 230 4.44 -6.52 -28.06
C SER A 230 4.92 -5.58 -26.95
N LEU A 231 4.19 -4.51 -26.65
CA LEU A 231 4.53 -3.64 -25.53
C LEU A 231 4.54 -4.42 -24.20
N PRO A 232 5.35 -4.00 -23.23
CA PRO A 232 5.25 -4.47 -21.86
C PRO A 232 3.82 -4.30 -21.32
N ILE A 233 3.29 -5.33 -20.66
CA ILE A 233 1.97 -5.31 -20.03
C ILE A 233 2.15 -5.33 -18.51
N VAL A 234 1.59 -4.33 -17.83
CA VAL A 234 1.52 -4.29 -16.37
C VAL A 234 0.08 -4.47 -15.92
N VAL A 235 -0.17 -5.38 -14.99
CA VAL A 235 -1.50 -5.58 -14.42
C VAL A 235 -1.67 -4.64 -13.22
N LYS A 236 -2.61 -3.70 -13.32
CA LYS A 236 -2.92 -2.72 -12.27
C LYS A 236 -4.17 -3.13 -11.52
N GLY A 237 -4.08 -3.22 -10.19
CA GLY A 237 -5.21 -3.52 -9.31
C GLY A 237 -5.07 -4.81 -8.48
N ILE A 238 -3.88 -5.43 -8.51
CA ILE A 238 -3.62 -6.68 -7.79
C ILE A 238 -3.35 -6.39 -6.31
N LEU A 239 -4.06 -7.10 -5.42
CA LEU A 239 -3.93 -7.00 -3.96
C LEU A 239 -3.69 -8.34 -3.26
N ARG A 240 -3.63 -9.45 -4.01
CA ARG A 240 -3.43 -10.81 -3.48
C ARG A 240 -2.24 -11.51 -4.13
N GLY A 241 -1.52 -12.32 -3.37
CA GLY A 241 -0.38 -13.08 -3.86
C GLY A 241 -0.73 -14.18 -4.88
N ASP A 242 -1.92 -14.78 -4.80
CA ASP A 242 -2.38 -15.77 -5.77
C ASP A 242 -2.65 -15.14 -7.16
N ASP A 243 -3.35 -14.01 -7.21
CA ASP A 243 -3.55 -13.26 -8.46
C ASP A 243 -2.22 -12.73 -9.02
N ALA A 244 -1.26 -12.37 -8.17
CA ALA A 244 0.07 -11.99 -8.62
C ALA A 244 0.83 -13.15 -9.29
N ARG A 245 0.75 -14.36 -8.73
CA ARG A 245 1.29 -15.58 -9.35
C ARG A 245 0.59 -15.87 -10.67
N GLU A 246 -0.73 -15.68 -10.72
CA GLU A 246 -1.51 -15.91 -11.95
C GLU A 246 -1.12 -14.91 -13.05
N ALA A 247 -0.93 -13.64 -12.71
CA ALA A 247 -0.43 -12.62 -13.64
C ALA A 247 0.93 -13.04 -14.23
N VAL A 248 1.87 -13.49 -13.39
CA VAL A 248 3.19 -13.96 -13.85
C VAL A 248 3.07 -15.17 -14.78
N LYS A 249 2.20 -16.15 -14.48
CA LYS A 249 1.96 -17.29 -15.40
C LYS A 249 1.43 -16.86 -16.76
N HIS A 250 0.72 -15.75 -16.82
CA HIS A 250 0.16 -15.17 -18.04
C HIS A 250 1.14 -14.31 -18.84
N GLY A 251 2.41 -14.23 -18.41
CA GLY A 251 3.48 -13.57 -19.16
C GLY A 251 3.37 -12.05 -19.20
N VAL A 252 2.88 -11.45 -18.12
CA VAL A 252 2.91 -10.00 -17.92
C VAL A 252 4.31 -9.55 -17.51
N ASP A 253 4.63 -8.28 -17.71
CA ASP A 253 5.96 -7.70 -17.52
C ASP A 253 6.09 -6.96 -16.17
N GLY A 254 4.96 -6.74 -15.49
CA GLY A 254 4.94 -6.12 -14.17
C GLY A 254 3.59 -6.18 -13.48
N ILE A 255 3.58 -5.82 -12.20
CA ILE A 255 2.38 -5.69 -11.37
C ILE A 255 2.38 -4.32 -10.71
N LEU A 256 1.27 -3.59 -10.80
CA LEU A 256 1.03 -2.38 -10.01
C LEU A 256 0.06 -2.70 -8.88
N VAL A 257 0.59 -2.81 -7.66
CA VAL A 257 -0.18 -2.99 -6.43
C VAL A 257 -1.00 -1.72 -6.20
N SER A 258 -2.32 -1.85 -6.40
CA SER A 258 -3.24 -0.73 -6.44
C SER A 258 -4.59 -1.16 -5.90
N ASN A 259 -5.20 -0.32 -5.08
CA ASN A 259 -6.62 -0.39 -4.73
C ASN A 259 -7.41 0.74 -5.42
N HIS A 260 -6.92 1.14 -6.61
CA HIS A 260 -7.44 2.24 -7.40
C HIS A 260 -7.42 3.60 -6.67
N GLY A 261 -6.52 3.80 -5.71
CA GLY A 261 -6.57 4.97 -4.83
C GLY A 261 -7.78 4.98 -3.90
N ALA A 262 -8.19 3.79 -3.43
CA ALA A 262 -9.34 3.51 -2.56
C ALA A 262 -10.70 3.91 -3.15
N ARG A 263 -10.87 3.68 -4.45
CA ARG A 263 -12.01 4.17 -5.24
C ARG A 263 -12.94 3.07 -5.76
N GLN A 264 -12.59 1.82 -5.51
CA GLN A 264 -13.29 0.64 -6.00
C GLN A 264 -13.97 -0.10 -4.84
N LEU A 265 -13.41 -1.21 -4.35
CA LEU A 265 -13.92 -1.90 -3.16
C LEU A 265 -13.37 -1.22 -1.89
N ASP A 266 -14.26 -0.78 -0.99
CA ASP A 266 -13.89 -0.24 0.33
C ASP A 266 -13.77 -1.38 1.34
N GLY A 267 -12.85 -1.27 2.31
CA GLY A 267 -12.50 -2.34 3.25
C GLY A 267 -11.35 -3.25 2.79
N VAL A 268 -10.79 -3.01 1.60
CA VAL A 268 -9.54 -3.66 1.15
C VAL A 268 -8.33 -3.06 1.89
N PRO A 269 -7.22 -3.80 2.03
CA PRO A 269 -6.03 -3.29 2.70
C PRO A 269 -5.42 -2.06 2.00
N ALA A 270 -4.67 -1.28 2.78
CA ALA A 270 -3.75 -0.30 2.21
C ALA A 270 -2.72 -0.99 1.30
N THR A 271 -2.38 -0.37 0.18
CA THR A 271 -1.46 -0.96 -0.81
C THR A 271 -0.08 -1.24 -0.24
N ILE A 272 0.42 -0.41 0.69
CA ILE A 272 1.71 -0.62 1.35
C ILE A 272 1.73 -1.85 2.25
N ASP A 273 0.58 -2.26 2.80
CA ASP A 273 0.45 -3.45 3.63
C ASP A 273 0.27 -4.71 2.77
N ALA A 274 -0.35 -4.60 1.58
CA ALA A 274 -0.44 -5.68 0.60
C ALA A 274 0.88 -5.93 -0.16
N LEU A 275 1.70 -4.88 -0.33
CA LEU A 275 2.91 -4.92 -1.16
C LEU A 275 3.88 -6.07 -0.84
N PRO A 276 4.23 -6.39 0.43
CA PRO A 276 5.19 -7.45 0.73
C PRO A 276 4.74 -8.82 0.25
N GLU A 277 3.43 -9.11 0.34
CA GLU A 277 2.86 -10.38 -0.13
C GLU A 277 3.00 -10.51 -1.65
N ILE A 278 2.76 -9.42 -2.40
CA ILE A 278 2.88 -9.42 -3.86
C ILE A 278 4.34 -9.58 -4.29
N VAL A 279 5.26 -8.85 -3.66
CA VAL A 279 6.70 -8.94 -3.94
C VAL A 279 7.21 -10.37 -3.69
N GLU A 280 6.80 -10.99 -2.59
CA GLU A 280 7.13 -12.39 -2.29
C GLU A 280 6.54 -13.35 -3.32
N ALA A 281 5.28 -13.14 -3.72
CA ALA A 281 4.56 -14.03 -4.62
C ALA A 281 5.12 -14.07 -6.05
N VAL A 282 5.67 -12.95 -6.56
CA VAL A 282 6.24 -12.89 -7.92
C VAL A 282 7.67 -13.42 -8.02
N GLU A 283 8.34 -13.65 -6.89
CA GLU A 283 9.69 -14.27 -6.84
C GLU A 283 10.72 -13.57 -7.74
N GLY A 284 10.63 -12.24 -7.86
CA GLY A 284 11.53 -11.43 -8.69
C GLY A 284 11.40 -11.62 -10.21
N LYS A 285 10.37 -12.35 -10.68
CA LYS A 285 10.17 -12.63 -12.12
C LYS A 285 9.72 -11.41 -12.92
N VAL A 286 9.06 -10.45 -12.27
CA VAL A 286 8.55 -9.21 -12.88
C VAL A 286 8.75 -8.03 -11.91
N GLU A 287 8.75 -6.80 -12.44
CA GLU A 287 8.79 -5.60 -11.59
C GLU A 287 7.47 -5.41 -10.84
N VAL A 288 7.54 -5.02 -9.56
CA VAL A 288 6.37 -4.67 -8.74
C VAL A 288 6.38 -3.18 -8.45
N PHE A 289 5.26 -2.52 -8.65
CA PHE A 289 5.06 -1.10 -8.40
C PHE A 289 3.97 -0.88 -7.35
N LEU A 290 3.85 0.34 -6.82
CA LEU A 290 2.79 0.70 -5.88
C LEU A 290 2.15 2.04 -6.21
N ASP A 291 0.83 2.14 -6.09
CA ASP A 291 0.11 3.42 -5.96
C ASP A 291 -0.75 3.45 -4.69
N GLY A 292 -1.44 4.56 -4.45
CA GLY A 292 -2.31 4.72 -3.28
C GLY A 292 -1.56 5.26 -2.05
N GLY A 293 -2.04 6.36 -1.49
CA GLY A 293 -1.51 6.91 -0.23
C GLY A 293 -0.15 7.62 -0.27
N VAL A 294 0.67 7.45 -1.32
CA VAL A 294 1.99 8.12 -1.43
C VAL A 294 1.83 9.64 -1.48
N ARG A 295 2.34 10.35 -0.47
CA ARG A 295 2.27 11.81 -0.35
C ARG A 295 3.58 12.46 0.07
N LYS A 296 4.53 11.67 0.58
CA LYS A 296 5.82 12.14 1.08
C LYS A 296 6.96 11.33 0.52
N GLY A 297 8.17 11.91 0.52
CA GLY A 297 9.39 11.18 0.17
C GLY A 297 9.66 9.96 1.06
N THR A 298 9.26 10.00 2.34
CA THR A 298 9.36 8.84 3.24
C THR A 298 8.39 7.71 2.91
N ASP A 299 7.28 8.00 2.21
CA ASP A 299 6.36 6.97 1.73
C ASP A 299 6.99 6.22 0.55
N VAL A 300 7.64 6.96 -0.37
CA VAL A 300 8.42 6.41 -1.48
C VAL A 300 9.51 5.47 -0.94
N LEU A 301 10.32 5.95 0.03
CA LEU A 301 11.39 5.17 0.63
C LEU A 301 10.87 3.85 1.24
N LYS A 302 9.72 3.88 1.92
CA LYS A 302 9.12 2.68 2.51
C LYS A 302 8.65 1.69 1.46
N ALA A 303 7.98 2.15 0.41
CA ALA A 303 7.54 1.28 -0.68
C ALA A 303 8.74 0.58 -1.35
N LEU A 304 9.83 1.32 -1.60
CA LEU A 304 11.05 0.76 -2.18
C LEU A 304 11.74 -0.25 -1.26
N ALA A 305 11.83 0.05 0.05
CA ALA A 305 12.37 -0.88 1.05
C ALA A 305 11.54 -2.15 1.21
N LEU A 306 10.23 -2.11 0.90
CA LEU A 306 9.36 -3.29 0.83
C LEU A 306 9.38 -4.00 -0.53
N GLY A 307 10.19 -3.54 -1.47
CA GLY A 307 10.47 -4.23 -2.74
C GLY A 307 9.76 -3.66 -3.97
N ALA A 308 9.05 -2.53 -3.86
CA ALA A 308 8.55 -1.84 -5.04
C ALA A 308 9.72 -1.24 -5.85
N LYS A 309 9.65 -1.33 -7.18
CA LYS A 309 10.61 -0.75 -8.12
C LYS A 309 10.44 0.77 -8.26
N ALA A 310 9.20 1.23 -8.28
CA ALA A 310 8.79 2.62 -8.37
C ALA A 310 7.37 2.78 -7.80
N VAL A 311 7.00 4.02 -7.49
CA VAL A 311 5.64 4.36 -7.06
C VAL A 311 4.96 5.31 -8.03
N PHE A 312 3.63 5.27 -8.08
CA PHE A 312 2.80 6.14 -8.91
C PHE A 312 1.94 7.06 -8.05
N VAL A 313 1.94 8.36 -8.37
CA VAL A 313 1.13 9.38 -7.69
C VAL A 313 -0.03 9.83 -8.59
N GLY A 314 -1.25 9.74 -8.06
CA GLY A 314 -2.47 10.19 -8.75
C GLY A 314 -2.92 11.58 -8.29
N ARG A 315 -3.74 11.65 -7.23
CA ARG A 315 -4.31 12.90 -6.69
C ARG A 315 -3.31 14.07 -6.53
N PRO A 316 -2.07 13.89 -6.04
CA PRO A 316 -1.09 14.98 -5.96
C PRO A 316 -0.91 15.76 -7.28
N ILE A 317 -0.95 15.06 -8.41
CA ILE A 317 -0.78 15.67 -9.74
C ILE A 317 -1.98 16.55 -10.10
N ILE A 318 -3.19 16.09 -9.78
CA ILE A 318 -4.41 16.91 -9.94
C ILE A 318 -4.34 18.18 -9.09
N TRP A 319 -3.80 18.07 -7.87
CA TRP A 319 -3.64 19.22 -6.99
C TRP A 319 -2.60 20.21 -7.51
N GLY A 320 -1.50 19.71 -8.08
CA GLY A 320 -0.53 20.52 -8.82
C GLY A 320 -1.15 21.25 -10.01
N LEU A 321 -1.92 20.53 -10.84
CA LEU A 321 -2.66 21.13 -11.95
C LEU A 321 -3.59 22.25 -11.49
N ALA A 322 -4.40 22.00 -10.46
CA ALA A 322 -5.34 22.97 -9.92
C ALA A 322 -4.67 24.21 -9.31
N PHE A 323 -3.41 24.11 -8.90
CA PHE A 323 -2.63 25.27 -8.46
C PHE A 323 -2.15 26.10 -9.65
N GLN A 324 -1.40 25.51 -10.58
CA GLN A 324 -0.79 26.27 -11.68
C GLN A 324 -0.39 25.40 -12.89
N GLY A 325 -1.28 24.51 -13.33
CA GLY A 325 -1.07 23.72 -14.55
C GLY A 325 0.25 22.95 -14.54
N GLU A 326 1.04 23.10 -15.62
CA GLU A 326 2.35 22.44 -15.76
C GLU A 326 3.30 22.77 -14.60
N LYS A 327 3.38 24.05 -14.21
CA LYS A 327 4.29 24.48 -13.13
C LYS A 327 3.91 23.85 -11.81
N GLY A 328 2.63 23.78 -11.48
CA GLY A 328 2.19 23.15 -10.24
C GLY A 328 2.41 21.63 -10.22
N VAL A 329 2.31 20.94 -11.37
CA VAL A 329 2.71 19.52 -11.47
C VAL A 329 4.21 19.35 -11.26
N GLN A 330 5.02 20.21 -11.89
CA GLN A 330 6.46 20.22 -11.69
C GLN A 330 6.82 20.44 -10.23
N ASP A 331 6.20 21.42 -9.55
CA ASP A 331 6.45 21.69 -8.13
C ASP A 331 6.13 20.49 -7.24
N VAL A 332 4.99 19.82 -7.46
CA VAL A 332 4.61 18.60 -6.74
C VAL A 332 5.65 17.50 -6.92
N LEU A 333 6.12 17.29 -8.16
CA LEU A 333 7.16 16.30 -8.45
C LEU A 333 8.51 16.69 -7.84
N GLU A 334 8.89 17.96 -7.85
CA GLU A 334 10.10 18.48 -7.22
C GLU A 334 10.08 18.31 -5.70
N ILE A 335 8.95 18.61 -5.03
CA ILE A 335 8.76 18.38 -3.59
C ILE A 335 8.94 16.91 -3.26
N LEU A 336 8.26 16.01 -3.98
CA LEU A 336 8.39 14.57 -3.74
C LEU A 336 9.81 14.06 -4.00
N LYS A 337 10.48 14.58 -5.03
CA LYS A 337 11.88 14.27 -5.34
C LYS A 337 12.82 14.69 -4.21
N GLU A 338 12.68 15.92 -3.73
CA GLU A 338 13.54 16.47 -2.69
C GLU A 338 13.29 15.82 -1.34
N GLU A 339 12.03 15.62 -0.95
CA GLU A 339 11.71 14.86 0.26
C GLU A 339 12.25 13.43 0.20
N PHE A 340 12.18 12.78 -0.97
CA PHE A 340 12.72 11.44 -1.15
C PHE A 340 14.25 11.45 -1.05
N ARG A 341 14.94 12.39 -1.71
CA ARG A 341 16.39 12.58 -1.61
C ARG A 341 16.83 12.79 -0.16
N LEU A 342 16.12 13.64 0.58
CA LEU A 342 16.40 13.88 1.99
C LEU A 342 16.16 12.63 2.83
N ALA A 343 15.07 11.89 2.60
CA ALA A 343 14.80 10.62 3.28
C ALA A 343 15.90 9.57 2.99
N MET A 344 16.40 9.49 1.75
CA MET A 344 17.55 8.64 1.41
C MET A 344 18.79 9.05 2.21
N GLY A 345 19.14 10.33 2.20
CA GLY A 345 20.30 10.86 2.91
C GLY A 345 20.24 10.62 4.42
N LEU A 346 19.11 10.95 5.05
CA LEU A 346 18.92 10.73 6.49
C LEU A 346 18.82 9.26 6.89
N SER A 347 18.47 8.38 5.94
CA SER A 347 18.47 6.93 6.17
C SER A 347 19.84 6.27 5.99
N GLY A 348 20.83 7.00 5.46
CA GLY A 348 22.16 6.47 5.13
C GLY A 348 22.18 5.63 3.84
N SER A 349 21.24 5.87 2.92
CA SER A 349 21.11 5.15 1.65
C SER A 349 21.72 5.95 0.50
N LEU A 350 22.59 5.32 -0.29
CA LEU A 350 23.36 5.99 -1.37
C LEU A 350 22.80 5.74 -2.76
N GLU A 351 22.18 4.58 -2.97
CA GLU A 351 21.69 4.15 -4.27
C GLU A 351 20.36 3.43 -4.13
N ASN A 352 19.53 3.56 -5.16
CA ASN A 352 18.25 2.86 -5.24
C ASN A 352 18.40 1.31 -5.31
N LYS A 353 19.57 0.81 -5.72
CA LYS A 353 19.81 -0.64 -5.87
C LYS A 353 19.97 -1.40 -4.55
N ARG A 354 20.20 -0.72 -3.42
CA ARG A 354 20.48 -1.37 -2.11
C ARG A 354 19.25 -1.56 -1.21
N TYR A 355 18.04 -1.21 -1.64
CA TYR A 355 16.87 -1.24 -0.75
C TYR A 355 16.37 -2.63 -0.35
N GLN A 356 16.60 -3.65 -1.18
CA GLN A 356 16.14 -5.01 -0.88
C GLN A 356 16.96 -5.63 0.25
N GLY A 357 16.48 -5.50 1.49
CA GLY A 357 17.02 -6.17 2.66
C GLY A 357 18.01 -5.34 3.51
N GLU A 358 18.47 -4.17 3.03
CA GLU A 358 19.32 -3.32 3.86
C GLU A 358 18.48 -2.41 4.77
N LEU A 359 17.41 -1.75 4.33
CA LEU A 359 16.61 -0.94 5.24
C LEU A 359 15.69 -1.84 6.08
N ASN A 360 16.05 -2.10 7.34
CA ASN A 360 15.17 -2.84 8.24
C ASN A 360 13.93 -1.98 8.50
N LEU A 361 12.81 -2.35 7.88
CA LEU A 361 11.51 -1.85 8.25
C LEU A 361 10.93 -2.77 9.31
N GLN A 362 10.51 -2.21 10.45
CA GLN A 362 9.64 -2.92 11.38
C GLN A 362 8.23 -2.38 11.22
N LEU A 363 7.27 -3.30 11.07
CA LEU A 363 5.88 -3.00 11.31
C LEU A 363 5.75 -2.76 12.81
N ALA A 364 5.38 -1.54 13.21
CA ALA A 364 5.07 -1.30 14.61
C ALA A 364 3.76 -2.04 14.94
N LEU A 365 3.88 -3.26 15.48
CA LEU A 365 2.75 -3.97 16.09
C LEU A 365 2.38 -3.22 17.37
N TYR A 366 1.68 -2.10 17.23
CA TYR A 366 1.02 -1.46 18.37
C TYR A 366 -0.14 -2.36 18.76
N LEU A 367 0.09 -3.27 19.72
CA LEU A 367 -0.97 -3.93 20.45
C LEU A 367 -1.80 -2.82 21.12
N TRP A 368 -2.95 -2.52 20.53
CA TRP A 368 -3.92 -1.57 21.04
C TRP A 368 -4.68 -2.23 22.20
N LEU A 369 -4.04 -2.35 23.36
CA LEU A 369 -4.71 -2.71 24.62
C LEU A 369 -5.39 -1.47 25.21
N ARG A 370 -6.45 -0.97 24.55
CA ARG A 370 -7.36 0.02 25.14
C ARG A 370 -8.81 -0.30 24.81
N GLY A 371 -9.54 -0.78 25.83
CA GLY A 371 -10.99 -0.67 25.93
C GLY A 371 -11.77 -2.00 25.77
N PRO A 372 -12.76 -2.29 26.64
CA PRO A 372 -13.33 -3.62 26.78
C PRO A 372 -14.47 -3.84 25.80
N ALA A 373 -14.32 -4.78 24.85
CA ALA A 373 -15.47 -5.48 24.25
C ALA A 373 -15.02 -6.68 23.41
N LEU A 374 -15.34 -7.87 23.93
CA LEU A 374 -15.90 -9.01 23.20
C LEU A 374 -15.08 -9.59 22.05
N LEU A 375 -14.06 -10.38 22.41
CA LEU A 375 -13.67 -11.55 21.61
C LEU A 375 -14.01 -12.80 22.42
N HIS A 376 -15.07 -13.50 22.00
CA HIS A 376 -15.44 -14.82 22.49
C HIS A 376 -14.32 -15.81 22.11
N TRP A 377 -13.62 -16.32 23.12
CA TRP A 377 -12.83 -17.55 23.02
C TRP A 377 -13.32 -18.53 24.07
N TRP A 378 -13.48 -19.78 23.66
CA TRP A 378 -13.91 -20.87 24.53
C TRP A 378 -12.81 -21.15 25.55
N ILE A 379 -13.09 -20.83 26.82
CA ILE A 379 -12.27 -21.23 27.97
C ILE A 379 -12.84 -22.56 28.46
N TYR A 380 -12.07 -23.65 28.31
CA TYR A 380 -12.27 -24.79 29.19
C TYR A 380 -11.68 -24.42 30.54
N SER A 381 -12.55 -24.38 31.54
CA SER A 381 -12.19 -24.09 32.92
C SER A 381 -11.50 -25.31 33.53
N GLU A 382 -10.19 -25.28 33.64
CA GLU A 382 -9.48 -25.71 34.84
C GLU A 382 -8.41 -24.66 35.18
N PRO A 383 -8.27 -24.27 36.46
CA PRO A 383 -7.47 -23.11 36.83
C PRO A 383 -6.01 -23.52 36.76
N SER A 384 -5.20 -22.83 35.94
CA SER A 384 -3.80 -22.42 36.23
C SER A 384 -2.88 -22.34 34.99
N TYR A 385 -3.32 -22.63 33.76
CA TYR A 385 -2.39 -22.71 32.63
C TYR A 385 -2.89 -22.05 31.34
N LEU A 386 -2.01 -21.24 30.72
CA LEU A 386 -2.10 -20.80 29.33
C LEU A 386 -1.12 -21.64 28.52
N THR A 387 -1.61 -22.63 27.77
CA THR A 387 -0.78 -23.54 27.00
C THR A 387 -0.70 -23.07 25.56
N PHE A 388 0.51 -22.81 25.06
CA PHE A 388 0.78 -22.63 23.63
C PHE A 388 1.40 -23.91 23.09
N SER A 389 0.80 -24.51 22.07
CA SER A 389 1.31 -25.73 21.43
C SER A 389 1.73 -25.41 20.01
N PHE A 390 2.93 -25.84 19.62
CA PHE A 390 3.47 -25.66 18.27
C PHE A 390 3.69 -27.02 17.62
N ASP A 391 3.32 -27.17 16.34
CA ASP A 391 3.40 -28.45 15.61
C ASP A 391 4.82 -28.82 15.13
N LYS A 392 5.85 -28.06 15.52
CA LYS A 392 7.26 -28.31 15.13
C LYS A 392 8.23 -28.17 16.32
N PRO A 393 9.32 -28.94 16.36
CA PRO A 393 10.37 -28.80 17.37
C PRO A 393 11.04 -27.42 17.30
N ILE A 394 11.38 -26.85 18.47
CA ILE A 394 11.97 -25.49 18.59
C ILE A 394 13.26 -25.33 17.78
N SER A 395 14.03 -26.40 17.60
CA SER A 395 15.23 -26.41 16.75
C SER A 395 14.94 -26.19 15.25
N GLU A 396 13.67 -26.35 14.82
CA GLU A 396 13.20 -26.14 13.46
C GLU A 396 12.23 -24.95 13.33
N VAL A 397 12.04 -24.16 14.40
CA VAL A 397 11.37 -22.87 14.30
C VAL A 397 12.35 -21.89 13.66
N PHE A 398 12.46 -21.97 12.34
CA PHE A 398 13.11 -20.96 11.54
C PHE A 398 12.50 -19.61 11.90
N VAL A 399 13.37 -18.61 12.10
CA VAL A 399 13.02 -17.20 12.13
C VAL A 399 12.38 -16.86 10.78
N SER A 400 11.09 -17.08 10.69
CA SER A 400 10.24 -16.53 9.65
C SER A 400 10.21 -15.02 9.89
N LYS A 401 10.45 -14.25 8.83
CA LYS A 401 10.53 -12.78 8.79
C LYS A 401 9.31 -12.03 9.37
N ARG A 402 8.33 -12.72 9.96
CA ARG A 402 7.04 -12.17 10.39
C ARG A 402 6.79 -12.22 11.90
N THR A 403 7.70 -12.72 12.75
CA THR A 403 7.55 -12.59 14.22
C THR A 403 8.89 -12.32 14.90
N LEU A 404 9.03 -11.14 15.52
CA LEU A 404 10.17 -10.81 16.38
C LEU A 404 9.78 -11.18 17.83
N MET A 405 10.24 -12.31 18.35
CA MET A 405 10.40 -12.48 19.79
C MET A 405 11.74 -11.85 20.17
N VAL A 406 11.71 -10.76 20.94
CA VAL A 406 12.93 -10.13 21.46
C VAL A 406 13.35 -10.87 22.73
N ALA A 407 14.45 -11.61 22.66
CA ALA A 407 15.24 -11.94 23.84
C ALA A 407 16.39 -10.92 23.94
N ARG A 408 16.47 -10.14 25.03
CA ARG A 408 17.62 -9.28 25.32
C ARG A 408 18.73 -10.10 25.96
N SER A 409 19.97 -9.94 25.52
CA SER A 409 21.15 -10.68 25.99
C SER A 409 22.19 -9.81 26.70
N ASP A 410 21.81 -8.61 27.14
CA ASP A 410 22.70 -7.56 27.60
C ASP A 410 22.53 -7.28 29.11
N LEU A 411 22.84 -8.30 29.93
CA LEU A 411 23.18 -8.17 31.35
C LEU A 411 24.30 -9.17 31.70
N PHE A 412 25.51 -8.92 31.20
CA PHE A 412 26.72 -9.50 31.78
C PHE A 412 27.69 -8.36 32.14
N SER A 413 27.81 -8.09 33.44
CA SER A 413 28.86 -7.25 34.01
C SER A 413 30.15 -8.09 34.17
N PRO A 414 31.35 -7.55 33.85
CA PRO A 414 32.58 -8.32 33.89
C PRO A 414 33.16 -8.33 35.31
N ARG A 415 32.89 -9.39 36.09
CA ARG A 415 33.65 -9.68 37.31
C ARG A 415 33.77 -11.19 37.57
N ALA A 416 34.89 -11.78 37.16
CA ALA A 416 35.65 -12.78 37.93
C ALA A 416 36.90 -13.20 37.11
N GLY A 417 38.04 -13.29 37.79
CA GLY A 417 39.38 -13.57 37.22
C GLY A 417 39.66 -15.03 36.88
N PRO A 418 40.94 -15.40 36.67
CA PRO A 418 41.34 -16.56 35.88
C PRO A 418 41.35 -17.84 36.73
N TRP A 419 40.67 -18.89 36.24
CA TRP A 419 40.90 -20.26 36.70
C TRP A 419 40.86 -21.22 35.50
N SER A 420 41.98 -21.90 35.31
CA SER A 420 42.12 -23.11 34.51
C SER A 420 41.77 -24.33 35.36
N LEU A 421 41.07 -25.32 34.78
CA LEU A 421 41.28 -26.78 34.91
C LEU A 421 40.09 -27.60 34.36
N GLY A 422 40.38 -28.53 33.43
CA GLY A 422 39.84 -29.90 33.42
C GLY A 422 38.51 -30.21 32.67
N PRO A 423 38.43 -31.32 31.92
CA PRO A 423 37.22 -31.73 31.18
C PRO A 423 36.31 -32.60 32.06
N SER A 424 35.10 -32.12 32.35
CA SER A 424 34.00 -32.97 32.84
C SER A 424 32.67 -32.25 32.70
N VAL A 425 31.83 -32.75 31.80
CA VAL A 425 30.39 -32.43 31.74
C VAL A 425 29.70 -33.24 32.84
N PRO A 426 28.77 -32.62 33.59
CA PRO A 426 27.50 -33.31 33.83
C PRO A 426 26.28 -32.41 33.59
N HIS A 427 25.21 -33.09 33.14
CA HIS A 427 23.89 -32.56 32.82
C HIS A 427 23.27 -31.71 33.95
N SER A 428 22.88 -30.47 33.62
CA SER A 428 21.99 -29.63 34.43
C SER A 428 20.89 -29.04 33.55
N PRO A 429 19.60 -29.05 33.94
CA PRO A 429 18.54 -28.38 33.20
C PRO A 429 18.78 -26.86 33.25
N HIS A 430 18.92 -26.24 32.09
CA HIS A 430 19.09 -24.79 31.98
C HIS A 430 17.84 -24.08 32.48
N PHE A 431 17.94 -23.35 33.58
CA PHE A 431 16.93 -22.37 33.99
C PHE A 431 17.11 -21.11 33.12
N TYR A 432 16.07 -20.72 32.39
CA TYR A 432 16.03 -19.46 31.65
C TYR A 432 15.13 -18.48 32.40
N SER A 433 15.66 -17.31 32.78
CA SER A 433 14.86 -16.20 33.31
C SER A 433 14.39 -15.32 32.15
N TYR A 434 13.08 -15.14 32.03
CA TYR A 434 12.47 -14.22 31.06
C TYR A 434 11.80 -13.07 31.82
N CYS A 435 12.18 -11.82 31.50
CA CYS A 435 11.57 -10.62 32.08
C CYS A 435 10.45 -10.09 31.17
N LEU A 436 9.24 -9.95 31.71
CA LEU A 436 8.12 -9.27 31.04
C LEU A 436 7.97 -7.87 31.64
N ALA A 437 8.19 -6.82 30.85
CA ALA A 437 8.01 -5.45 31.32
C ALA A 437 6.55 -5.00 31.09
N LEU A 438 5.78 -4.87 32.17
CA LEU A 438 4.48 -4.18 32.15
C LEU A 438 4.66 -2.74 32.63
N ASN A 439 3.86 -1.84 32.06
CA ASN A 439 4.02 -0.37 32.11
C ASN A 439 3.64 0.27 33.47
N SER A 440 4.16 -0.27 34.58
CA SER A 440 4.05 0.31 35.93
C SER A 440 5.38 0.34 36.70
N GLY A 441 6.51 0.06 36.05
CA GLY A 441 7.83 0.15 36.68
C GLY A 441 8.13 -0.94 37.72
N THR A 442 7.36 -2.02 37.73
CA THR A 442 7.60 -3.18 38.61
C THR A 442 8.03 -4.37 37.77
N LEU A 443 9.25 -4.85 37.99
CA LEU A 443 9.77 -6.10 37.42
C LEU A 443 9.23 -7.27 38.24
N PHE A 444 8.62 -8.25 37.59
CA PHE A 444 8.29 -9.53 38.20
C PHE A 444 9.15 -10.62 37.58
N ASP A 445 9.93 -11.31 38.41
CA ASP A 445 10.64 -12.53 38.03
C ASP A 445 9.67 -13.71 38.18
N PHE A 446 9.32 -14.35 37.07
CA PHE A 446 8.57 -15.60 37.10
C PHE A 446 9.50 -16.78 36.85
N PRO A 447 9.52 -17.80 37.73
CA PRO A 447 10.19 -19.05 37.42
C PRO A 447 9.40 -19.78 36.32
N VAL A 448 10.05 -20.09 35.21
CA VAL A 448 9.51 -20.91 34.12
C VAL A 448 10.07 -22.32 34.25
N GLN A 449 9.20 -23.33 34.27
CA GLN A 449 9.60 -24.74 34.24
C GLN A 449 9.22 -25.34 32.89
N ALA A 450 10.22 -25.83 32.15
CA ALA A 450 10.00 -26.63 30.96
C ALA A 450 9.84 -28.10 31.35
N LYS A 451 8.74 -28.74 30.94
CA LYS A 451 8.56 -30.20 31.11
C LYS A 451 8.44 -30.88 29.75
N PRO A 452 9.07 -32.05 29.56
CA PRO A 452 8.82 -32.89 28.40
C PRO A 452 7.41 -33.50 28.50
N VAL A 453 6.62 -33.40 27.42
CA VAL A 453 5.25 -33.93 27.41
C VAL A 453 5.19 -35.36 26.88
N ASP A 454 6.14 -35.78 26.02
CA ASP A 454 6.38 -37.20 25.66
C ASP A 454 7.65 -37.36 24.80
N SER A 455 8.06 -38.61 24.52
CA SER A 455 9.33 -39.00 23.86
C SER A 455 9.57 -38.44 22.45
N ASP A 456 8.62 -37.73 21.85
CA ASP A 456 8.70 -37.15 20.50
C ASP A 456 8.93 -35.62 20.48
N SER A 457 9.73 -35.09 21.42
CA SER A 457 10.32 -33.74 21.32
C SER A 457 9.32 -32.57 21.27
N ARG A 458 8.20 -32.66 22.00
CA ARG A 458 7.32 -31.51 22.29
C ARG A 458 7.60 -30.98 23.70
N MET A 459 7.88 -29.68 23.82
CA MET A 459 8.00 -29.00 25.12
C MET A 459 6.74 -28.16 25.40
N SER A 460 6.22 -28.26 26.62
CA SER A 460 5.27 -27.30 27.17
C SER A 460 6.01 -26.28 28.03
N LEU A 461 5.61 -25.01 27.94
CA LEU A 461 6.05 -23.96 28.84
C LEU A 461 4.94 -23.70 29.85
N GLU A 462 5.19 -24.02 31.13
CA GLU A 462 4.28 -23.73 32.22
C GLU A 462 4.77 -22.49 32.99
N PHE A 463 3.88 -21.52 33.18
CA PHE A 463 4.13 -20.33 34.00
C PHE A 463 3.49 -20.54 35.36
N THR A 464 4.29 -20.70 36.41
CA THR A 464 3.79 -20.83 37.79
C THR A 464 3.75 -19.48 38.49
N HIS A 465 2.57 -19.07 38.96
CA HIS A 465 2.41 -17.94 39.87
C HIS A 465 2.54 -18.43 41.32
N THR A 466 3.68 -18.20 41.97
CA THR A 466 3.80 -18.39 43.42
C THR A 466 3.29 -17.14 44.14
N ALA A 467 2.07 -17.22 44.67
CA ALA A 467 1.53 -16.18 45.52
C ALA A 467 2.28 -16.17 46.87
N HIS A 468 3.13 -15.16 47.09
CA HIS A 468 3.61 -14.85 48.43
C HIS A 468 3.28 -13.39 48.79
N SER A 469 2.23 -13.28 49.62
CA SER A 469 1.87 -12.18 50.53
C SER A 469 1.07 -11.00 49.95
N PRO A 470 -0.10 -10.65 50.54
CA PRO A 470 -0.89 -9.49 50.13
C PRO A 470 -0.38 -8.20 50.78
N PRO A 471 -0.46 -7.02 50.12
CA PRO A 471 -0.34 -5.74 50.82
C PRO A 471 -1.64 -5.40 51.57
N PRO A 472 -1.56 -4.61 52.65
CA PRO A 472 -2.64 -4.43 53.62
C PRO A 472 -3.78 -3.50 53.14
N PHE A 473 -4.96 -3.78 53.66
CA PHE A 473 -6.25 -3.13 53.51
C PHE A 473 -6.27 -1.58 53.56
N PHE A 474 -7.15 -0.97 52.76
CA PHE A 474 -8.10 0.06 53.22
C PHE A 474 -9.38 0.08 52.35
N GLY A 475 -10.54 -0.15 52.98
CA GLY A 475 -11.84 0.46 52.62
C GLY A 475 -12.73 -0.20 51.55
N SER A 476 -13.66 -1.05 51.99
CA SER A 476 -14.87 -1.54 51.30
C SER A 476 -15.96 -0.45 51.04
N PRO A 477 -17.12 -0.70 50.37
CA PRO A 477 -17.59 -1.92 49.71
C PRO A 477 -18.13 -1.74 48.26
N TRP A 478 -18.19 -2.88 47.56
CA TRP A 478 -18.99 -3.09 46.36
C TRP A 478 -20.48 -3.18 46.69
N SER A 479 -21.32 -2.79 45.73
CA SER A 479 -22.68 -3.32 45.59
C SER A 479 -23.00 -3.54 44.11
N PHE A 480 -22.85 -4.78 43.65
CA PHE A 480 -23.66 -5.30 42.54
C PHE A 480 -24.32 -6.60 42.99
N VAL A 481 -25.64 -6.55 42.94
CA VAL A 481 -26.59 -7.62 43.25
C VAL A 481 -26.47 -8.72 42.19
N THR A 482 -26.42 -9.96 42.65
CA THR A 482 -26.46 -11.19 41.87
C THR A 482 -27.90 -11.64 41.63
N SER A 483 -28.20 -12.10 40.42
CA SER A 483 -29.28 -13.03 40.11
C SER A 483 -28.94 -13.69 38.76
N SER A 484 -28.21 -14.81 38.72
CA SER A 484 -28.68 -16.22 38.77
C SER A 484 -29.54 -16.65 37.55
N PRO A 485 -29.64 -17.95 37.19
CA PRO A 485 -28.76 -18.60 36.21
C PRO A 485 -29.56 -19.44 35.16
N ALA A 486 -28.84 -20.25 34.38
CA ALA A 486 -29.31 -21.40 33.59
C ALA A 486 -29.64 -21.14 32.09
N CYS A 487 -28.91 -21.79 31.18
CA CYS A 487 -29.22 -23.14 30.68
C CYS A 487 -28.83 -23.34 29.21
N ALA A 488 -28.30 -24.54 28.95
CA ALA A 488 -28.36 -25.34 27.71
C ALA A 488 -27.53 -24.92 26.48
N VAL A 489 -26.44 -25.67 26.33
CA VAL A 489 -25.75 -26.01 25.07
C VAL A 489 -26.73 -26.65 24.07
N THR A 490 -26.70 -26.20 22.81
CA THR A 490 -27.01 -27.10 21.67
C THR A 490 -26.12 -26.73 20.47
N ARG A 491 -25.37 -27.72 19.99
CA ARG A 491 -24.45 -27.69 18.84
C ARG A 491 -25.25 -28.10 17.60
N VAL A 492 -25.18 -27.36 16.49
CA VAL A 492 -25.59 -27.85 15.16
C VAL A 492 -24.69 -27.21 14.09
N PHE A 493 -23.90 -28.08 13.43
CA PHE A 493 -23.05 -27.97 12.24
C PHE A 493 -22.21 -26.71 11.95
#